data_AF-A0A524D3J8-F1
#
_entry.id   AF-A0A524D3J8-F1
#
_cell.length_a   1.000
_cell.length_b   1.000
_cell.length_c   1.000
_cell.angle_alpha   90.00
_cell.angle_beta   90.00
_cell.angle_gamma   90.00
#
_symmetry.space_group_name_H-M   'P 1'
#
loop_
_entity.id
_entity.type
_entity.pdbx_description
1 polymer ?
#
loop_
_entity_poly.entity_id
_entity_poly.type
_entity_poly.pdbx_seq_one_letter_code
_entity_poly.pdbx_strand_id
1 'polypeptide(L)'
;MNELSILMHLLSKKDTAHQKGANKDEIFTTLNLKDKNKEVHFNTLITQLARYIHPLGLEIRFNPLDGHWFLSFEQDISDLLQANPFEDKPKLAATLFCVLTCCMKNFGAARMAEIEKLRKKKTTLQDLKELENMGFLELDDDQSKVSLTPLIGYQLDLEKLFIKLALNAKQ
;
A
#
# COMPACT_ATOMS: atom_id res chain seq x y z
N MET A 1 -23.62 -1.98 18.30
CA MET A 1 -22.20 -1.65 18.06
C MET A 1 -22.10 -0.15 17.88
N ASN A 2 -21.16 0.54 18.55
CA ASN A 2 -20.96 1.98 18.32
C ASN A 2 -20.12 2.20 17.03
N GLU A 3 -20.07 3.44 16.53
CA GLU A 3 -19.38 3.78 15.27
C GLU A 3 -17.90 3.41 15.30
N LEU A 4 -17.20 3.61 16.43
CA LEU A 4 -15.79 3.25 16.58
C LEU A 4 -15.57 1.73 16.54
N SER A 5 -16.46 0.94 17.13
CA SER A 5 -16.41 -0.53 17.04
C SER A 5 -16.67 -1.03 15.63
N ILE A 6 -17.59 -0.39 14.89
CA ILE A 6 -17.83 -0.69 13.46
C ILE A 6 -16.58 -0.36 12.66
N LEU A 7 -16.00 0.82 12.87
CA LEU A 7 -14.80 1.24 12.16
C LEU A 7 -13.61 0.33 12.48
N MET A 8 -13.39 -0.02 13.76
CA MET A 8 -12.38 -1.01 14.16
C MET A 8 -12.58 -2.35 13.45
N HIS A 9 -13.83 -2.84 13.37
CA HIS A 9 -14.14 -4.06 12.65
C HIS A 9 -13.80 -3.94 11.17
N LEU A 10 -14.22 -2.85 10.50
CA LEU A 10 -13.95 -2.62 9.08
C LEU A 10 -12.45 -2.54 8.78
N LEU A 11 -11.70 -1.76 9.55
CA LEU A 11 -10.27 -1.52 9.31
C LEU A 11 -9.38 -2.73 9.65
N SER A 12 -9.88 -3.69 10.45
CA SER A 12 -9.18 -4.93 10.80
C SER A 12 -9.46 -6.10 9.85
N LYS A 13 -10.36 -5.92 8.87
CA LYS A 13 -10.69 -6.99 7.90
C LYS A 13 -9.49 -7.40 7.06
N LYS A 14 -9.49 -8.67 6.68
CA LYS A 14 -8.59 -9.27 5.68
C LYS A 14 -9.46 -10.01 4.68
N ASP A 15 -9.98 -9.28 3.70
CA ASP A 15 -10.94 -9.84 2.74
C ASP A 15 -10.27 -10.79 1.75
N THR A 16 -9.00 -10.53 1.40
CA THR A 16 -8.18 -11.41 0.54
C THR A 16 -6.74 -11.49 1.04
N ALA A 17 -5.92 -12.34 0.39
CA ALA A 17 -4.48 -12.40 0.66
C ALA A 17 -3.75 -11.08 0.38
N HIS A 18 -4.32 -10.21 -0.47
CA HIS A 18 -3.68 -8.99 -0.96
C HIS A 18 -4.37 -7.69 -0.53
N GLN A 19 -5.51 -7.79 0.17
CA GLN A 19 -6.33 -6.64 0.56
C GLN A 19 -6.72 -6.70 2.04
N LYS A 20 -6.66 -5.54 2.70
CA LYS A 20 -6.99 -5.36 4.12
C LYS A 20 -7.80 -4.08 4.32
N GLY A 21 -8.61 -4.10 5.38
CA GLY A 21 -9.37 -2.94 5.82
C GLY A 21 -10.59 -2.65 4.95
N ALA A 22 -10.93 -1.38 4.79
CA ALA A 22 -12.11 -0.96 4.05
C ALA A 22 -11.87 0.34 3.29
N ASN A 23 -12.50 0.48 2.13
CA ASN A 23 -12.50 1.75 1.41
C ASN A 23 -13.56 2.71 2.00
N LYS A 24 -13.48 3.97 1.57
CA LYS A 24 -14.32 5.05 2.09
C LYS A 24 -15.81 4.84 1.83
N ASP A 25 -16.17 4.31 0.66
CA ASP A 25 -17.56 4.07 0.28
C ASP A 25 -18.18 2.94 1.11
N GLU A 26 -17.42 1.89 1.40
CA GLU A 26 -17.82 0.83 2.33
C GLU A 26 -18.04 1.36 3.74
N ILE A 27 -17.13 2.22 4.22
CA ILE A 27 -17.24 2.86 5.54
C ILE A 27 -18.48 3.74 5.60
N PHE A 28 -18.71 4.58 4.59
CA PHE A 28 -19.88 5.45 4.51
C PHE A 28 -21.19 4.67 4.48
N THR A 29 -21.22 3.59 3.69
CA THR A 29 -22.39 2.73 3.56
C THR A 29 -22.69 2.03 4.89
N THR A 30 -21.67 1.45 5.53
CA THR A 30 -21.83 0.68 6.77
C THR A 30 -22.20 1.56 7.95
N LEU A 31 -21.63 2.76 8.05
CA LEU A 31 -21.96 3.75 9.08
C LEU A 31 -23.20 4.59 8.74
N ASN A 32 -23.83 4.35 7.59
CA ASN A 32 -24.99 5.10 7.09
C ASN A 32 -24.76 6.62 7.03
N LEU A 33 -23.54 7.05 6.66
CA LEU A 33 -23.16 8.45 6.51
C LEU A 33 -23.66 8.99 5.17
N LYS A 34 -24.73 9.78 5.21
CA LYS A 34 -25.43 10.30 4.02
C LYS A 34 -25.52 11.82 4.00
N ASP A 35 -25.02 12.47 5.04
CA ASP A 35 -25.13 13.90 5.24
C ASP A 35 -24.08 14.67 4.44
N LYS A 36 -24.33 15.97 4.25
CA LYS A 36 -23.40 16.88 3.53
C LYS A 36 -22.04 16.99 4.21
N ASN A 37 -21.94 16.61 5.48
CA ASN A 37 -20.73 16.67 6.29
C ASN A 37 -20.07 15.31 6.52
N LYS A 38 -20.49 14.26 5.78
CA LYS A 38 -19.95 12.88 5.92
C LYS A 38 -18.42 12.81 5.91
N GLU A 39 -17.77 13.70 5.16
CA GLU A 39 -16.32 13.85 5.08
C GLU A 39 -15.69 14.29 6.40
N VAL A 40 -16.27 15.32 7.02
CA VAL A 40 -15.82 15.83 8.32
C VAL A 40 -16.07 14.78 9.40
N HIS A 41 -17.23 14.12 9.35
CA HIS A 41 -17.56 13.04 10.27
C HIS A 41 -16.58 11.87 10.17
N PHE A 42 -16.26 11.42 8.96
CA PHE A 42 -15.27 10.38 8.69
C PHE A 42 -13.89 10.73 9.22
N ASN A 43 -13.39 11.93 8.91
CA ASN A 43 -12.09 12.38 9.41
C ASN A 43 -12.06 12.44 10.95
N THR A 44 -13.18 12.85 11.55
CA THR A 44 -13.33 12.89 13.01
C THR A 44 -13.28 11.48 13.59
N LEU A 45 -14.01 10.52 13.02
CA LEU A 45 -14.04 9.13 13.47
C LEU A 45 -12.68 8.45 13.33
N ILE A 46 -11.99 8.61 12.18
CA ILE A 46 -10.64 8.07 11.96
C ILE A 46 -9.66 8.65 12.98
N THR A 47 -9.69 9.98 13.18
CA THR A 47 -8.80 10.65 14.14
C THR A 47 -9.07 10.19 15.57
N GLN A 48 -10.33 10.03 15.96
CA GLN A 48 -10.71 9.54 17.28
C GLN A 48 -10.25 8.09 17.49
N LEU A 49 -10.53 7.20 16.53
CA LEU A 49 -10.12 5.81 16.62
C LEU A 49 -8.59 5.69 16.71
N ALA A 50 -7.86 6.42 15.87
CA ALA A 50 -6.39 6.44 15.89
C ALA A 50 -5.85 6.78 17.29
N ARG A 51 -6.41 7.80 17.96
CA ARG A 51 -6.01 8.17 19.33
C ARG A 51 -6.29 7.08 20.36
N TYR A 52 -7.38 6.33 20.21
CA TYR A 52 -7.73 5.25 21.15
C TYR A 52 -6.86 4.00 20.97
N ILE A 53 -6.44 3.70 19.74
CA ILE A 53 -5.67 2.49 19.45
C ILE A 53 -4.16 2.71 19.52
N HIS A 54 -3.69 3.96 19.42
CA HIS A 54 -2.26 4.30 19.51
C HIS A 54 -1.59 3.78 20.79
N PRO A 55 -2.17 3.89 22.00
CA PRO A 55 -1.58 3.28 23.20
C PRO A 55 -1.43 1.74 23.15
N LEU A 56 -2.09 1.08 22.21
CA LEU A 56 -1.98 -0.37 21.98
C LEU A 56 -0.89 -0.71 20.95
N GLY A 57 -0.13 0.29 20.47
CA GLY A 57 0.87 0.12 19.42
C GLY A 57 0.29 -0.05 18.02
N LEU A 58 -0.97 0.38 17.82
CA LEU A 58 -1.67 0.28 16.54
C LEU A 58 -1.80 1.66 15.89
N GLU A 59 -1.76 1.67 14.57
CA GLU A 59 -1.96 2.86 13.76
C GLU A 59 -2.97 2.58 12.63
N ILE A 60 -3.64 3.63 12.18
CA ILE A 60 -4.48 3.59 10.98
C ILE A 60 -3.65 4.08 9.81
N ARG A 61 -3.57 3.28 8.75
CA ARG A 61 -2.84 3.61 7.52
C ARG A 61 -3.77 3.62 6.32
N PHE A 62 -3.33 4.27 5.26
CA PHE A 62 -4.03 4.33 3.98
C PHE A 62 -3.18 3.69 2.88
N ASN A 63 -3.78 2.79 2.11
CA ASN A 63 -3.17 2.22 0.92
C ASN A 63 -3.61 3.03 -0.31
N PRO A 64 -2.70 3.79 -0.96
CA PRO A 64 -3.05 4.60 -2.11
C PRO A 64 -3.30 3.80 -3.39
N LEU A 65 -2.93 2.50 -3.43
CA LEU A 65 -3.09 1.67 -4.64
C LEU A 65 -4.54 1.20 -4.84
N ASP A 66 -5.28 0.99 -3.76
CA ASP A 66 -6.68 0.53 -3.79
C ASP A 66 -7.64 1.41 -2.99
N GLY A 67 -7.15 2.47 -2.34
CA GLY A 67 -7.98 3.41 -1.58
C GLY A 67 -8.50 2.88 -0.25
N HIS A 68 -7.86 1.87 0.33
CA HIS A 68 -8.30 1.27 1.60
C HIS A 68 -7.61 1.87 2.81
N TRP A 69 -8.39 2.10 3.86
CA TRP A 69 -7.91 2.35 5.20
C TRP A 69 -7.79 1.03 5.95
N PHE A 70 -6.71 0.83 6.69
CA PHE A 70 -6.45 -0.43 7.40
C PHE A 70 -5.71 -0.21 8.72
N LEU A 71 -5.80 -1.19 9.62
CA LEU A 71 -5.00 -1.22 10.85
C LEU A 71 -3.62 -1.83 10.59
N SER A 72 -2.60 -1.17 11.13
CA SER A 72 -1.22 -1.63 11.17
C SER A 72 -0.68 -1.53 12.60
N PHE A 73 0.48 -2.15 12.82
CA PHE A 73 1.30 -1.84 13.98
C PHE A 73 2.16 -0.62 13.68
N GLU A 74 2.48 0.17 14.71
CA GLU A 74 3.47 1.24 14.64
C GLU A 74 4.80 0.72 14.11
N GLN A 75 5.55 1.56 13.38
CA GLN A 75 6.77 1.15 12.68
C GLN A 75 7.80 0.47 13.61
N ASP A 76 8.02 1.00 14.81
CA ASP A 76 8.97 0.42 15.78
C ASP A 76 8.53 -0.96 16.28
N ILE A 77 7.22 -1.20 16.36
CA ILE A 77 6.63 -2.49 16.74
C ILE A 77 6.56 -3.42 15.52
N SER A 78 6.32 -2.88 14.33
CA SER A 78 6.31 -3.60 13.06
C SER A 78 7.68 -4.14 12.72
N ASP A 79 8.75 -3.39 12.97
CA ASP A 79 10.13 -3.86 12.74
C ASP A 79 10.51 -5.00 13.70
N LEU A 80 9.87 -5.08 14.87
CA LEU A 80 10.02 -6.20 15.81
C LEU A 80 9.14 -7.42 15.46
N LEU A 81 7.99 -7.21 14.82
CA LEU A 81 6.98 -8.25 14.56
C LEU A 81 6.96 -8.76 13.11
N GLN A 82 7.48 -7.99 12.15
CA GLN A 82 7.51 -8.32 10.73
C GLN A 82 8.95 -8.32 10.23
N ALA A 83 9.37 -9.46 9.68
CA ALA A 83 10.59 -9.49 8.88
C ALA A 83 10.41 -8.59 7.66
N ASN A 84 11.36 -7.69 7.42
CA ASN A 84 11.39 -6.93 6.18
C ASN A 84 11.38 -7.95 5.01
N PRO A 85 10.40 -7.89 4.08
CA PRO A 85 10.29 -8.89 3.01
C PRO A 85 11.52 -8.93 2.08
N PHE A 86 12.41 -7.94 2.21
CA PHE A 86 13.65 -7.80 1.45
C PHE A 86 14.93 -7.87 2.30
N GLU A 87 14.87 -8.30 3.57
CA GLU A 87 16.01 -8.30 4.51
C GLU A 87 17.29 -8.94 3.92
N ASP A 88 17.16 -10.00 3.13
CA ASP A 88 18.27 -10.64 2.42
C ASP A 88 18.15 -10.56 0.88
N LYS A 89 17.28 -9.69 0.37
CA LYS A 89 16.95 -9.58 -1.06
C LYS A 89 17.08 -8.15 -1.60
N PRO A 90 18.23 -7.47 -1.42
CA PRO A 90 18.43 -6.10 -1.88
C PRO A 90 18.27 -5.96 -3.39
N LYS A 91 18.54 -7.04 -4.14
CA LYS A 91 18.33 -7.12 -5.58
C LYS A 91 16.86 -6.93 -5.95
N LEU A 92 15.95 -7.62 -5.25
CA LEU A 92 14.50 -7.53 -5.48
C LEU A 92 13.96 -6.17 -5.03
N ALA A 93 14.41 -5.65 -3.89
CA ALA A 93 14.05 -4.31 -3.43
C ALA A 93 14.41 -3.23 -4.47
N ALA A 94 15.61 -3.31 -5.05
CA ALA A 94 16.04 -2.36 -6.09
C ALA A 94 15.21 -2.49 -7.38
N THR A 95 14.82 -3.70 -7.77
CA THR A 95 13.95 -3.92 -8.93
C THR A 95 12.54 -3.40 -8.66
N LEU A 96 11.95 -3.68 -7.49
CA LEU A 96 10.65 -3.16 -7.08
C LEU A 96 10.64 -1.62 -7.04
N PHE A 97 11.71 -1.00 -6.52
CA PHE A 97 11.86 0.46 -6.53
C PHE A 97 11.82 1.04 -7.96
N CYS A 98 12.46 0.36 -8.92
CA CYS A 98 12.39 0.78 -10.32
C CYS A 98 10.95 0.67 -10.87
N VAL A 99 10.24 -0.42 -10.56
CA VAL A 99 8.83 -0.60 -10.95
C VAL A 99 7.97 0.52 -10.35
N LEU A 100 8.07 0.78 -9.05
CA LEU A 100 7.33 1.85 -8.36
C LEU A 100 7.58 3.21 -9.02
N THR A 101 8.84 3.51 -9.33
CA THR A 101 9.23 4.76 -10.00
C THR A 101 8.62 4.89 -11.40
N CYS A 102 8.57 3.80 -12.17
CA CYS A 102 7.96 3.78 -13.49
C CYS A 102 6.43 3.85 -13.43
N CYS A 103 5.79 3.11 -12.53
CA CYS A 103 4.33 3.13 -12.36
C CYS A 103 3.81 4.52 -11.93
N MET A 104 4.57 5.25 -11.11
CA MET A 104 4.25 6.64 -10.78
C MET A 104 4.17 7.56 -12.00
N LYS A 105 5.01 7.32 -13.02
CA LYS A 105 5.04 8.14 -14.25
C LYS A 105 3.91 7.79 -15.21
N ASN A 106 3.39 6.56 -15.14
CA ASN A 106 2.53 5.96 -16.16
C ASN A 106 1.18 5.49 -15.59
N PHE A 107 0.66 6.17 -14.57
CA PHE A 107 -0.68 5.90 -14.01
C PHE A 107 -0.92 4.44 -13.58
N GLY A 108 0.07 3.81 -12.94
CA GLY A 108 -0.08 2.52 -12.27
C GLY A 108 0.44 1.30 -13.04
N ALA A 109 0.85 1.44 -14.30
CA ALA A 109 1.48 0.37 -15.08
C ALA A 109 2.81 0.82 -15.70
N ALA A 110 3.83 -0.03 -15.66
CA ALA A 110 5.16 0.25 -16.20
C ALA A 110 5.48 -0.68 -17.36
N ARG A 111 6.14 -0.16 -18.41
CA ARG A 111 6.64 -0.99 -19.51
C ARG A 111 7.95 -1.65 -19.09
N MET A 112 8.13 -2.91 -19.47
CA MET A 112 9.35 -3.68 -19.19
C MET A 112 10.61 -2.95 -19.67
N ALA A 113 10.58 -2.40 -20.89
CA ALA A 113 11.71 -1.66 -21.46
C ALA A 113 12.14 -0.44 -20.60
N GLU A 114 11.20 0.22 -19.92
CA GLU A 114 11.51 1.36 -19.05
C GLU A 114 12.15 0.91 -17.74
N ILE A 115 11.64 -0.19 -17.17
CA ILE A 115 12.19 -0.81 -15.96
C ILE A 115 13.62 -1.29 -16.26
N GLU A 116 13.85 -1.96 -17.38
CA GLU A 116 15.19 -2.41 -17.79
C GLU A 116 16.16 -1.25 -17.97
N LYS A 117 15.70 -0.16 -18.62
CA LYS A 117 16.49 1.05 -18.81
C LYS A 117 16.88 1.71 -17.49
N LEU A 118 15.97 1.74 -16.52
CA LEU A 118 16.23 2.31 -15.20
C LEU A 118 17.13 1.40 -14.36
N ARG A 119 16.85 0.10 -14.36
CA ARG A 119 17.54 -0.91 -13.54
C ARG A 119 18.96 -1.22 -14.02
N LYS A 120 19.18 -1.16 -15.35
CA LYS A 120 20.46 -1.48 -16.03
C LYS A 120 21.06 -2.83 -15.61
N LYS A 121 20.24 -3.88 -15.51
CA LYS A 121 20.66 -5.24 -15.17
C LYS A 121 20.03 -6.27 -16.11
N LYS A 122 20.78 -7.34 -16.41
CA LYS A 122 20.32 -8.44 -17.28
C LYS A 122 19.30 -9.36 -16.61
N THR A 123 19.22 -9.35 -15.29
CA THR A 123 18.35 -10.24 -14.50
C THR A 123 16.98 -9.64 -14.18
N THR A 124 16.62 -8.49 -14.77
CA THR A 124 15.38 -7.76 -14.43
C THR A 124 14.15 -8.65 -14.55
N LEU A 125 14.04 -9.46 -15.61
CA LEU A 125 12.89 -10.34 -15.80
C LEU A 125 12.78 -11.41 -14.70
N GLN A 126 13.90 -12.00 -14.28
CA GLN A 126 13.90 -12.98 -13.20
C GLN A 126 13.44 -12.35 -11.88
N ASP A 127 13.95 -11.15 -11.57
CA ASP A 127 13.58 -10.41 -10.37
C ASP A 127 12.08 -10.07 -10.38
N LEU A 128 11.53 -9.69 -11.55
CA LEU A 128 10.10 -9.41 -11.70
C LEU A 128 9.24 -10.65 -11.46
N LYS A 129 9.62 -11.81 -12.00
CA LYS A 129 8.92 -13.07 -11.74
C LYS A 129 8.96 -13.48 -10.27
N GLU A 130 10.09 -13.23 -9.59
CA GLU A 130 10.17 -13.45 -8.14
C GLU A 130 9.25 -12.52 -7.37
N LEU A 131 9.19 -11.23 -7.75
CA LEU A 131 8.27 -10.25 -7.16
C LEU A 131 6.78 -10.59 -7.44
N GLU A 132 6.48 -11.12 -8.63
CA GLU A 132 5.16 -11.65 -8.99
C GLU A 132 4.76 -12.83 -8.10
N ASN A 133 5.66 -13.80 -7.90
CA ASN A 133 5.43 -14.93 -7.01
C ASN A 133 5.24 -14.51 -5.54
N MET A 134 5.83 -13.38 -5.13
CA MET A 134 5.59 -12.77 -3.82
C MET A 134 4.25 -12.02 -3.75
N GLY A 135 3.54 -11.89 -4.87
CA GLY A 135 2.25 -11.22 -4.97
C GLY A 135 2.33 -9.70 -4.97
N PHE A 136 3.50 -9.12 -5.27
CA PHE A 136 3.70 -7.66 -5.27
C PHE A 136 3.34 -7.01 -6.60
N LEU A 137 3.45 -7.74 -7.69
CA LEU A 137 3.17 -7.23 -9.02
C LEU A 137 2.52 -8.32 -9.86
N GLU A 138 1.95 -7.89 -10.98
CA GLU A 138 1.42 -8.75 -12.03
C GLU A 138 2.14 -8.41 -13.32
N LEU A 139 2.58 -9.45 -14.03
CA LEU A 139 3.04 -9.35 -15.41
C LEU A 139 1.86 -9.61 -16.35
N ASP A 140 1.78 -8.86 -17.43
CA ASP A 140 0.83 -9.20 -18.50
C ASP A 140 1.28 -10.45 -19.28
N ASP A 141 0.36 -11.03 -20.06
CA ASP A 141 0.57 -12.29 -20.78
C ASP A 141 1.80 -12.24 -21.72
N ASP A 142 2.10 -11.06 -22.29
CA ASP A 142 3.24 -10.84 -23.17
C ASP A 142 4.51 -10.36 -22.43
N GLN A 143 4.45 -10.23 -21.09
CA GLN A 143 5.52 -9.74 -20.21
C GLN A 143 6.07 -8.37 -20.63
N SER A 144 5.27 -7.58 -21.34
CA SER A 144 5.63 -6.25 -21.81
C SER A 144 5.29 -5.16 -20.79
N LYS A 145 4.36 -5.43 -19.87
CA LYS A 145 3.93 -4.52 -18.81
C LYS A 145 3.92 -5.19 -17.45
N VAL A 146 4.04 -4.32 -16.46
CA VAL A 146 4.08 -4.65 -15.05
C VAL A 146 3.09 -3.72 -14.33
N SER A 147 2.16 -4.28 -13.57
CA SER A 147 1.26 -3.55 -12.67
C SER A 147 1.55 -3.89 -11.22
N LEU A 148 1.36 -2.92 -10.33
CA LEU A 148 1.50 -3.13 -8.90
C LEU A 148 0.23 -3.77 -8.35
N THR A 149 0.36 -4.73 -7.43
CA THR A 149 -0.78 -5.19 -6.64
C THR A 149 -0.95 -4.31 -5.40
N PRO A 150 -2.15 -4.30 -4.78
CA PRO A 150 -2.36 -3.57 -3.54
C PRO A 150 -1.52 -4.06 -2.36
N LEU A 151 -1.04 -5.32 -2.39
CA LEU A 151 -0.26 -5.93 -1.31
C LEU A 151 0.91 -5.04 -0.86
N ILE A 152 1.57 -4.38 -1.82
CA ILE A 152 2.72 -3.51 -1.54
C ILE A 152 2.33 -2.39 -0.58
N GLY A 153 1.17 -1.76 -0.76
CA GLY A 153 0.74 -0.64 0.08
C GLY A 153 0.37 -1.03 1.50
N TYR A 154 0.19 -2.33 1.77
CA TYR A 154 0.00 -2.87 3.12
C TYR A 154 1.30 -3.26 3.81
N GLN A 155 2.42 -3.32 3.09
CA GLN A 155 3.73 -3.70 3.62
C GLN A 155 4.73 -2.55 3.61
N LEU A 156 4.58 -1.59 2.69
CA LEU A 156 5.46 -0.45 2.53
C LEU A 156 4.72 0.86 2.78
N ASP A 157 5.45 1.83 3.33
CA ASP A 157 5.00 3.22 3.40
C ASP A 157 5.12 3.91 2.04
N LEU A 158 4.15 3.61 1.17
CA LEU A 158 4.09 4.15 -0.18
C LEU A 158 3.92 5.67 -0.19
N GLU A 159 3.18 6.24 0.74
CA GLU A 159 3.00 7.70 0.84
C GLU A 159 4.36 8.38 1.08
N LYS A 160 5.11 7.95 2.10
CA LYS A 160 6.44 8.48 2.40
C LYS A 160 7.42 8.24 1.24
N LEU A 161 7.34 7.09 0.58
CA LEU A 161 8.17 6.79 -0.58
C LEU A 161 7.86 7.73 -1.76
N PHE A 162 6.60 7.89 -2.10
CA PHE A 162 6.16 8.73 -3.22
C PHE A 162 6.45 10.21 -2.97
N ILE A 163 6.27 10.71 -1.74
CA ILE A 163 6.67 12.08 -1.37
C ILE A 163 8.17 12.27 -1.60
N LYS A 164 9.01 11.34 -1.13
CA LYS A 164 10.47 11.41 -1.35
C LYS A 164 10.84 11.36 -2.83
N LEU A 165 10.20 10.50 -3.61
CA LEU A 165 10.42 10.40 -5.05
C LEU A 165 10.02 11.68 -5.77
N ALA A 166 8.88 12.27 -5.43
CA ALA A 166 8.39 13.52 -6.04
C ALA A 166 9.29 14.71 -5.71
N LEU A 167 9.82 14.80 -4.50
CA LEU A 167 10.77 15.85 -4.10
C LEU A 167 12.09 15.75 -4.88
N ASN A 168 12.58 14.54 -5.09
CA ASN A 168 13.84 14.29 -5.82
C ASN A 168 13.70 14.38 -7.34
N ALA A 169 12.49 14.29 -7.90
CA ALA A 169 12.24 14.42 -9.34
C ALA A 169 12.21 15.88 -9.84
N LYS A 170 12.22 16.87 -8.93
CA LYS A 170 12.23 18.31 -9.25
C LYS A 170 13.65 18.92 -9.28
N GLN A 171 14.70 18.11 -9.13
CA GLN A 171 16.10 18.51 -9.26
C GLN A 171 16.67 17.96 -10.58
#